data_AF-A0A820MNS0-F1
#
_entry.id   AF-A0A820MNS0-F1
#
_cell.length_a   1.000
_cell.length_b   1.000
_cell.length_c   1.000
_cell.angle_alpha   90.00
_cell.angle_beta   90.00
_cell.angle_gamma   90.00
#
_symmetry.space_group_name_H-M   'P 1'
#
loop_
_entity.id
_entity.type
_entity.pdbx_description
1 polymer ?
#
loop_
_entity_poly.entity_id
_entity_poly.type
_entity_poly.pdbx_seq_one_letter_code
_entity_poly.pdbx_strand_id
1 'polypeptide(L)' 'MIRLLLIILVISKINGYNKRIYSSVENTRPIIGILTQPTPSIWGKPNRTTYIAASYVKYIEATGAQVVPIR' A
#
# COMPACT_ATOMS: atom_id res chain seq x y z
N MET A 1 50.18 15.14 -14.16
CA MET A 1 48.97 14.59 -14.81
C MET A 1 48.37 13.43 -14.02
N ILE A 2 49.14 12.42 -13.59
CA ILE A 2 48.62 11.24 -12.87
C ILE A 2 47.93 11.55 -11.52
N ARG A 3 48.43 12.54 -10.76
CA ARG A 3 47.88 12.94 -9.45
C ARG A 3 46.47 13.53 -9.53
N LEU A 4 46.13 14.22 -10.63
CA LEU A 4 44.81 14.84 -10.82
C LEU A 4 43.73 13.77 -11.09
N LEU A 5 44.10 12.69 -11.79
CA LEU A 5 43.22 11.57 -12.08
C LEU A 5 42.82 10.79 -10.81
N LEU A 6 43.75 10.65 -9.86
CA LEU A 6 43.48 10.00 -8.58
C LEU A 6 42.47 10.78 -7.72
N ILE A 7 42.56 12.11 -7.71
CA ILE A 7 41.62 12.98 -6.97
C ILE A 7 40.21 12.84 -7.53
N ILE A 8 40.05 12.80 -8.86
CA ILE A 8 38.75 12.64 -9.52
C ILE A 8 38.11 11.28 -9.17
N LEU A 9 38.91 10.20 -9.14
CA LEU A 9 38.41 8.88 -8.74
C LEU A 9 37.94 8.82 -7.29
N VAL A 10 38.61 9.54 -6.39
CA VAL A 10 38.21 9.64 -4.97
C VAL A 10 36.90 10.41 -4.82
N ILE A 11 36.73 11.54 -5.54
CA ILE A 11 35.51 12.35 -5.49
C ILE A 11 34.29 11.56 -6.02
N SER A 12 34.46 10.81 -7.12
CA SER A 12 33.40 9.96 -7.69
C SER A 12 32.95 8.86 -6.74
N LYS A 13 33.89 8.27 -5.97
CA LYS A 13 33.59 7.30 -4.92
C LYS A 13 32.76 7.93 -3.80
N ILE A 14 33.15 9.10 -3.29
CA ILE A 14 32.45 9.83 -2.22
C ILE A 14 30.97 10.09 -2.57
N ASN A 15 30.71 10.51 -3.81
CA ASN A 15 29.33 10.77 -4.27
C ASN A 15 28.49 9.48 -4.38
N GLY A 16 29.10 8.35 -4.76
CA GLY A 16 28.43 7.04 -4.84
C GLY A 16 28.08 6.41 -3.49
N TYR A 17 28.75 6.81 -2.40
CA TYR A 17 28.43 6.32 -1.04
C TYR A 17 27.19 6.98 -0.44
N ASN A 18 26.72 8.11 -0.99
CA ASN A 18 25.50 8.79 -0.53
C ASN A 18 24.22 8.15 -1.09
N LYS A 19 24.12 6.82 -1.02
CA LYS A 19 22.85 6.13 -1.24
C LYS A 19 22.00 6.36 0.00
N ARG A 20 21.06 7.33 -0.07
CA ARG A 20 20.07 7.55 0.98
C ARG A 20 19.34 6.24 1.26
N ILE A 21 19.55 5.66 2.43
CA ILE A 21 18.76 4.54 2.94
C ILE A 21 17.41 5.11 3.34
N TYR A 22 16.44 5.08 2.42
CA TYR A 22 15.05 5.23 2.79
C TYR A 22 14.62 3.91 3.42
N SER A 23 14.55 3.85 4.75
CA SER A 23 13.88 2.73 5.42
C SER A 23 12.39 2.87 5.13
N SER A 24 11.87 2.11 4.16
CA SER A 24 10.44 1.97 3.99
C SER A 24 9.90 1.28 5.23
N VAL A 25 9.11 1.99 6.04
CA VAL A 25 8.32 1.36 7.10
C VAL A 25 7.26 0.50 6.43
N GLU A 26 7.40 -0.82 6.52
CA GLU A 26 6.43 -1.74 5.95
C GLU A 26 5.17 -1.78 6.81
N ASN A 27 4.00 -1.63 6.18
CA ASN A 27 2.72 -1.83 6.86
C ASN A 27 2.38 -3.32 6.88
N THR A 28 2.66 -3.99 8.01
CA THR A 28 2.44 -5.44 8.18
C THR A 28 0.99 -5.82 8.49
N ARG A 29 0.10 -4.85 8.76
CA ARG A 29 -1.32 -5.09 9.07
C ARG A 29 -2.19 -4.10 8.27
N PRO A 30 -2.25 -4.25 6.94
CA PRO A 30 -2.99 -3.33 6.10
C PRO A 30 -4.50 -3.43 6.35
N ILE A 31 -5.15 -2.27 6.43
CA ILE A 31 -6.61 -2.13 6.50
C ILE A 31 -7.08 -1.56 5.16
N ILE A 32 -7.90 -2.31 4.45
CA ILE A 32 -8.37 -1.97 3.10
C ILE A 32 -9.84 -1.60 3.15
N GLY A 33 -10.16 -0.42 2.61
CA GLY A 33 -11.52 0.07 2.47
C GLY A 33 -12.20 -0.50 1.22
N ILE A 34 -13.42 -1.02 1.35
CA ILE A 34 -14.26 -1.44 0.21
C ILE A 34 -15.54 -0.60 0.18
N LEU A 35 -15.81 0.05 -0.94
CA LEU A 35 -17.03 0.84 -1.14
C LEU A 35 -18.28 -0.06 -1.16
N THR A 36 -19.30 0.36 -0.42
CA THR A 36 -20.61 -0.28 -0.39
C THR A 36 -21.49 0.26 -1.53
N GLN A 37 -22.37 -0.59 -2.05
CA GLN A 37 -23.34 -0.22 -3.09
C GLN A 37 -24.74 -0.09 -2.49
N PRO A 38 -25.56 0.89 -2.93
CA PRO A 38 -26.96 0.95 -2.55
C PRO A 38 -27.68 -0.35 -2.88
N THR A 39 -28.44 -0.87 -1.92
CA THR A 39 -29.25 -2.08 -2.11
C THR A 39 -30.71 -1.70 -2.24
N PRO A 40 -31.43 -2.20 -3.26
CA PRO A 40 -32.86 -1.89 -3.38
C PRO A 40 -33.64 -2.50 -2.21
N SER A 41 -34.71 -1.82 -1.77
CA SER A 41 -35.49 -2.22 -0.58
C SER A 41 -36.13 -3.61 -0.70
N ILE A 42 -36.23 -4.14 -1.93
CA ILE A 42 -36.81 -5.44 -2.25
C ILE A 42 -36.07 -6.62 -1.62
N TRP A 43 -34.82 -6.44 -1.18
CA TRP A 43 -34.01 -7.49 -0.55
C TRP A 43 -34.36 -7.73 0.93
N GLY A 44 -35.44 -7.12 1.42
CA GLY A 44 -36.18 -7.58 2.60
C GLY A 44 -35.50 -7.38 3.96
N LYS A 45 -34.40 -6.62 4.03
CA LYS A 45 -33.74 -6.30 5.31
C LYS A 45 -34.03 -4.86 5.73
N PRO A 46 -34.99 -4.63 6.65
CA PRO A 46 -35.18 -3.30 7.21
C PRO A 46 -33.83 -2.82 7.79
N ASN A 47 -33.50 -1.55 7.54
CA ASN A 47 -32.26 -0.88 7.96
C ASN A 47 -30.95 -1.31 7.25
N ARG A 48 -31.00 -2.02 6.12
CA ARG A 48 -29.82 -2.24 5.26
C ARG A 48 -29.92 -1.45 3.97
N THR A 49 -29.28 -0.29 3.94
CA THR A 49 -29.26 0.61 2.77
C THR A 49 -28.14 0.31 1.78
N THR A 50 -27.07 -0.36 2.22
CA THR A 50 -25.91 -0.66 1.38
C THR A 50 -25.37 -2.08 1.58
N TYR A 51 -24.66 -2.59 0.57
CA TYR A 51 -24.15 -3.97 0.49
C TYR A 51 -22.74 -4.02 -0.11
N ILE A 52 -21.96 -5.01 0.32
CA ILE A 52 -20.71 -5.44 -0.32
C ILE A 52 -20.80 -6.95 -0.49
N ALA A 53 -20.42 -7.46 -1.67
CA ALA A 53 -20.36 -8.89 -1.89
C ALA A 53 -19.27 -9.55 -1.03
N ALA A 54 -19.63 -10.65 -0.36
CA ALA A 54 -18.71 -11.39 0.50
C ALA A 54 -17.48 -11.95 -0.25
N SER A 55 -17.58 -12.12 -1.57
CA SER A 55 -16.45 -12.49 -2.43
C SER A 55 -15.30 -11.49 -2.37
N TYR A 56 -15.61 -10.18 -2.36
CA TYR A 56 -14.58 -9.13 -2.26
C TYR A 56 -13.90 -9.15 -0.89
N VAL A 57 -14.66 -9.34 0.19
CA VAL A 57 -14.12 -9.44 1.55
C VAL A 57 -13.19 -10.65 1.65
N LYS A 58 -13.66 -11.83 1.22
CA LYS A 58 -12.87 -13.07 1.25
C LYS A 58 -11.60 -12.98 0.41
N TYR A 59 -11.66 -12.34 -0.75
CA TYR A 59 -10.50 -12.16 -1.62
C TYR A 59 -9.39 -11.34 -0.93
N ILE A 60 -9.76 -10.26 -0.22
CA ILE A 60 -8.80 -9.41 0.49
C ILE A 60 -8.31 -10.06 1.79
N GLU A 61 -9.20 -10.69 2.57
CA GLU A 61 -8.79 -11.39 3.80
C GLU A 61 -7.87 -12.58 3.52
N ALA A 62 -8.02 -13.23 2.36
CA ALA A 62 -7.12 -14.31 1.93
C ALA A 62 -5.67 -13.85 1.71
N THR A 63 -5.41 -12.54 1.54
CA THR A 63 -4.05 -11.99 1.44
C THR A 63 -3.46 -11.59 2.80
N GLY A 64 -4.21 -11.75 3.90
CA GLY A 64 -3.81 -11.37 5.25
C GLY A 64 -4.14 -9.92 5.62
N ALA A 65 -4.88 -9.19 4.78
CA ALA A 65 -5.36 -7.84 5.05
C ALA A 65 -6.68 -7.83 5.83
N GLN A 66 -6.97 -6.72 6.52
CA GLN A 66 -8.26 -6.48 7.19
C GLN A 66 -9.15 -5.61 6.30
N VAL A 67 -10.48 -5.79 6.37
CA VAL A 67 -11.44 -5.06 5.53
C VAL A 67 -12.32 -4.12 6.35
N VAL A 68 -12.52 -2.89 5.86
CA VAL A 68 -13.47 -1.91 6.40
C VAL A 68 -14.47 -1.47 5.32
N PRO A 69 -15.79 -1.56 5.55
CA PRO A 69 -16.78 -1.06 4.61
C PRO A 69 -16.83 0.47 4.60
N ILE A 70 -16.88 1.06 3.41
CA ILE A 70 -17.02 2.51 3.20
C ILE A 70 -18.40 2.81 2.61
N ARG A 71 -19.15 3.72 3.23
CA ARG A 71 -20.47 4.17 2.77
C ARG A 71 -20.37 5.36 1.86
#